data_AF-A0A9W8LTF9-F1
#
_entry.id   AF-A0A9W8LTF9-F1
#
_cell.length_a   1.000
_cell.length_b   1.000
_cell.length_c   1.000
_cell.angle_alpha   90.00
_cell.angle_beta   90.00
_cell.angle_gamma   90.00
#
_symmetry.space_group_name_H-M   'P 1'
#
loop_
_entity.id
_entity.type
_entity.pdbx_description
1 polymer ?
#
loop_
_entity_poly.entity_id
_entity_poly.type
_entity_poly.pdbx_seq_one_letter_code
_entity_poly.pdbx_strand_id
1 'polypeptide(L)'
;LQEQIGLMKTNLEEFVREHQRDIRNNPVFRVQVQRMCQLIGVDPLASRKGYMAELLGVGDFYCELGIQIIDICVATRFMNGGLIDLEELRQRLIRRRLKGSEPVVEDDIKRAISQLAPLKGGYRIVDFGGRKIVQSVAREMNADTSMVLGLAQQTCKFTMEDIRVGLGWDEHRIRTCVDDMLRSGIVWVDHQGAVMSEYWVPAFFSQISGASLGNKIVF
;
A
#
# COMPACT_ATOMS: atom_id res chain seq x y z
N LEU A 1 5.06 18.61 34.79
CA LEU A 1 5.08 17.94 33.47
C LEU A 1 3.86 17.04 33.26
N GLN A 2 3.56 16.09 34.16
CA GLN A 2 2.37 15.23 34.05
C GLN A 2 1.04 16.01 34.07
N GLU A 3 0.92 17.05 34.89
CA GLU A 3 -0.28 17.93 34.90
C GLU A 3 -0.48 18.68 33.58
N GLN A 4 0.59 19.19 32.96
CA GLN A 4 0.51 19.88 31.66
C GLN A 4 0.12 18.93 30.53
N ILE A 5 0.63 17.69 30.55
CA ILE A 5 0.22 16.65 29.60
C ILE A 5 -1.25 16.26 29.82
N GLY A 6 -1.69 16.17 31.08
CA GLY A 6 -3.10 15.92 31.42
C GLY A 6 -4.02 17.00 30.88
N LEU A 7 -3.68 18.27 31.11
CA LEU A 7 -4.44 19.41 30.62
C LEU A 7 -4.48 19.46 29.08
N MET A 8 -3.34 19.20 28.41
CA MET A 8 -3.30 19.14 26.94
C MET A 8 -4.17 18.00 26.38
N LYS A 9 -4.23 16.86 27.06
CA LYS A 9 -5.14 15.76 26.66
C LYS A 9 -6.59 16.20 26.76
N THR A 10 -7.02 16.77 27.89
CA THR A 10 -8.41 17.22 28.07
C THR A 10 -8.80 18.30 27.06
N ASN A 11 -7.93 19.27 26.80
CA ASN A 11 -8.20 20.31 25.80
C ASN A 11 -8.29 19.74 24.37
N LEU A 12 -7.41 18.78 24.05
CA LEU A 12 -7.46 18.10 22.75
C LEU A 12 -8.73 17.26 22.62
N GLU A 13 -9.19 16.65 23.71
CA GLU A 13 -10.42 15.89 23.74
C GLU A 13 -11.65 16.77 23.45
N GLU A 14 -11.74 17.92 24.10
CA GLU A 14 -12.81 18.90 23.84
C GLU A 14 -12.76 19.40 22.40
N PHE A 15 -11.58 19.80 21.92
CA PHE A 15 -11.37 20.26 20.53
C PHE A 15 -11.82 19.21 19.51
N VAL A 16 -11.44 17.95 19.72
CA VAL A 16 -11.83 16.85 18.84
C VAL A 16 -13.35 16.65 18.83
N ARG A 17 -13.98 16.71 20.01
CA ARG A 17 -15.42 16.51 20.15
C ARG A 17 -16.21 17.61 19.42
N GLU A 18 -15.77 18.86 19.52
CA GLU A 18 -16.40 20.00 18.84
C GLU A 18 -16.22 19.93 17.32
N HIS A 19 -15.07 19.44 16.85
CA HIS A 19 -14.71 19.45 15.43
C HIS A 19 -14.78 18.08 14.73
N GLN A 20 -15.45 17.09 15.32
CA GLN A 20 -15.46 15.70 14.84
C GLN A 20 -15.90 15.59 13.36
N ARG A 21 -16.94 16.34 12.98
CA ARG A 21 -17.46 16.33 11.60
C ARG A 21 -16.46 16.93 10.61
N ASP A 22 -15.73 17.95 11.00
CA ASP A 22 -14.74 18.61 10.16
C ASP A 22 -13.51 17.71 9.99
N ILE A 23 -13.05 17.06 11.07
CA ILE A 23 -11.97 16.06 11.06
C ILE A 23 -12.32 14.91 10.10
N ARG A 24 -13.58 14.48 10.10
CA ARG A 24 -14.04 13.40 9.23
C ARG A 24 -14.11 13.83 7.76
N ASN A 25 -14.58 15.03 7.46
CA ASN A 25 -14.82 15.46 6.07
C ASN A 25 -13.63 16.19 5.42
N ASN A 26 -12.65 16.66 6.22
CA ASN A 26 -11.47 17.35 5.72
C ASN A 26 -10.21 16.51 5.96
N PRO A 27 -9.61 15.91 4.92
CA PRO A 27 -8.48 15.01 5.07
C PRO A 27 -7.21 15.75 5.54
N VAL A 28 -7.04 17.02 5.16
CA VAL A 28 -5.90 17.84 5.62
C VAL A 28 -5.99 18.06 7.12
N PHE A 29 -7.18 18.42 7.59
CA PHE A 29 -7.42 18.66 9.00
C PHE A 29 -7.31 17.36 9.82
N ARG A 30 -7.80 16.23 9.29
CA ARG A 30 -7.64 14.90 9.88
C ARG A 30 -6.17 14.57 10.17
N VAL A 31 -5.30 14.78 9.19
CA VAL A 31 -3.86 14.53 9.31
C VAL A 31 -3.21 15.46 10.34
N GLN A 32 -3.64 16.72 10.41
CA GLN A 32 -3.12 17.69 11.39
C GLN A 32 -3.46 17.29 12.82
N VAL A 33 -4.73 16.96 13.09
CA VAL A 33 -5.17 16.52 14.43
C VAL A 33 -4.44 15.25 14.85
N GLN A 34 -4.23 14.31 13.92
CA GLN A 34 -3.46 13.10 14.22
C GLN A 34 -1.99 13.38 14.56
N ARG A 35 -1.34 14.31 13.86
CA ARG A 35 0.02 14.74 14.22
C ARG A 35 0.06 15.34 15.62
N MET A 36 -0.96 16.10 16.00
CA MET A 36 -1.07 16.62 17.37
C MET A 36 -1.19 15.50 18.40
N CYS A 37 -2.03 14.49 18.15
CA CYS A 37 -2.13 13.32 19.04
C CYS A 37 -0.76 12.62 19.22
N GLN A 38 -0.04 12.41 18.12
CA GLN A 38 1.28 11.77 18.13
C GLN A 38 2.32 12.57 18.93
N LEU A 39 2.33 13.91 18.81
CA LEU A 39 3.24 14.77 19.57
C LEU A 39 3.02 14.71 21.08
N ILE A 40 1.78 14.44 21.52
CA ILE A 40 1.42 14.29 22.94
C ILE A 40 1.66 12.84 23.42
N GLY A 41 2.10 11.94 22.53
CA GLY A 41 2.31 10.52 22.83
C GLY A 41 1.00 9.73 22.93
N VAL A 42 -0.07 10.21 22.32
CA VAL A 42 -1.34 9.48 22.22
C VAL A 42 -1.48 8.95 20.80
N ASP A 43 -1.63 7.64 20.66
CA ASP A 43 -2.00 7.04 19.39
C ASP A 43 -3.54 6.99 19.28
N PRO A 44 -4.16 7.81 18.42
CA PRO A 44 -5.60 7.82 18.25
C PRO A 44 -6.15 6.53 17.62
N LEU A 45 -5.27 5.63 17.19
CA LEU A 45 -5.59 4.41 16.44
C LEU A 45 -5.22 3.11 17.16
N ALA A 46 -4.58 3.18 18.33
CA ALA A 46 -4.07 1.99 19.02
C ALA A 46 -5.16 1.04 19.56
N SER A 47 -6.38 1.53 19.79
CA SER A 47 -7.49 0.68 20.26
C SER A 47 -8.84 1.28 19.86
N ARG A 48 -9.74 0.43 19.34
CA ARG A 48 -11.15 0.79 19.09
C ARG A 48 -11.89 1.22 20.37
N LYS A 49 -11.43 0.74 21.53
CA LYS A 49 -11.89 1.13 22.88
C LYS A 49 -10.96 2.14 23.55
N GLY A 50 -9.96 2.66 22.82
CA GLY A 50 -9.13 3.74 23.31
C GLY A 50 -9.97 5.01 23.34
N TYR A 51 -9.97 5.71 24.46
CA TYR A 51 -10.79 6.92 24.68
C TYR A 51 -10.67 7.92 23.52
N MET A 52 -9.47 8.11 22.96
CA MET A 52 -9.26 8.98 21.80
C MET A 52 -9.77 8.43 20.46
N ALA A 53 -9.78 7.12 20.24
CA ALA A 53 -10.28 6.53 18.98
C ALA A 53 -11.81 6.65 18.88
N GLU A 54 -12.49 6.46 20.02
CA GLU A 54 -13.94 6.66 20.17
C GLU A 54 -14.31 8.14 20.03
N LEU A 55 -13.55 9.02 20.70
CA LEU A 55 -13.77 10.46 20.66
C LEU A 55 -13.52 11.08 19.28
N LEU A 56 -12.48 10.63 18.57
CA LEU A 56 -12.18 11.09 17.21
C LEU A 56 -13.17 10.52 16.18
N GLY A 57 -13.86 9.40 16.48
CA GLY A 57 -14.70 8.68 15.53
C GLY A 57 -13.94 8.24 14.26
N VAL A 58 -12.61 8.19 14.32
CA VAL A 58 -11.71 7.78 13.23
C VAL A 58 -11.35 6.29 13.31
N GLY A 59 -11.53 5.66 14.46
CA GLY A 59 -11.29 4.23 14.64
C GLY A 59 -12.10 3.39 13.65
N ASP A 60 -13.41 3.63 13.57
CA ASP A 60 -14.28 2.92 12.62
C ASP A 60 -13.91 3.24 11.17
N PHE A 61 -13.55 4.48 10.85
CA PHE A 61 -13.09 4.88 9.51
C PHE A 61 -11.85 4.09 9.07
N TYR A 62 -10.82 3.99 9.92
CA TYR A 62 -9.59 3.26 9.57
C TYR A 62 -9.77 1.75 9.59
N CYS A 63 -10.63 1.22 10.46
CA CYS A 63 -11.02 -0.19 10.44
C CYS A 63 -11.74 -0.53 9.12
N GLU A 64 -12.74 0.26 8.72
CA GLU A 64 -13.44 0.07 7.45
C GLU A 64 -12.48 0.19 6.26
N LEU A 65 -11.61 1.21 6.26
CA LEU A 65 -10.61 1.38 5.22
C LEU A 65 -9.64 0.20 5.17
N GLY A 66 -9.23 -0.33 6.33
CA GLY A 66 -8.39 -1.54 6.44
C GLY A 66 -9.05 -2.77 5.83
N ILE A 67 -10.35 -2.99 6.09
CA ILE A 67 -11.14 -4.08 5.49
C ILE A 67 -11.21 -3.91 3.97
N GLN A 68 -11.51 -2.70 3.49
CA GLN A 68 -11.54 -2.42 2.04
C GLN A 68 -10.19 -2.68 1.37
N ILE A 69 -9.08 -2.34 2.02
CA ILE A 69 -7.72 -2.64 1.54
C ILE A 69 -7.51 -4.16 1.46
N ILE A 70 -7.86 -4.91 2.51
CA ILE A 70 -7.76 -6.38 2.52
C ILE A 70 -8.56 -6.96 1.35
N ASP A 71 -9.81 -6.54 1.17
CA ASP A 71 -10.70 -7.05 0.12
C ASP A 71 -10.15 -6.78 -1.29
N ILE A 72 -9.56 -5.60 -1.52
CA ILE A 72 -8.92 -5.29 -2.80
C ILE A 72 -7.70 -6.19 -3.00
N CYS A 73 -6.82 -6.28 -2.00
CA CYS A 73 -5.61 -7.10 -2.07
C CYS A 73 -5.93 -8.57 -2.35
N VAL A 74 -6.93 -9.14 -1.67
CA VAL A 74 -7.41 -10.52 -1.91
C VAL A 74 -7.96 -10.65 -3.33
N ALA A 75 -8.81 -9.72 -3.78
CA ALA A 75 -9.44 -9.77 -5.10
C ALA A 75 -8.43 -9.63 -6.25
N THR A 76 -7.31 -8.93 -6.05
CA THR A 76 -6.29 -8.74 -7.10
C THR A 76 -5.16 -9.75 -7.05
N ARG A 77 -5.05 -10.52 -5.96
CA ARG A 77 -3.89 -11.39 -5.68
C ARG A 77 -3.57 -12.36 -6.81
N PHE A 78 -4.58 -12.93 -7.44
CA PHE A 78 -4.38 -13.88 -8.53
C PHE A 78 -3.69 -13.25 -9.75
N MET A 79 -3.83 -11.93 -9.94
CA MET A 79 -3.23 -11.21 -11.05
C MET A 79 -1.83 -10.67 -10.71
N ASN A 80 -1.58 -10.27 -9.47
CA ASN A 80 -0.41 -9.47 -9.12
C ASN A 80 0.47 -10.08 -8.02
N GLY A 81 0.20 -11.33 -7.61
CA GLY A 81 1.00 -12.04 -6.61
C GLY A 81 0.90 -11.47 -5.19
N GLY A 82 -0.01 -10.51 -4.95
CA GLY A 82 -0.12 -9.80 -3.67
C GLY A 82 0.76 -8.55 -3.57
N LEU A 83 1.17 -7.99 -4.72
CA LEU A 83 1.78 -6.67 -4.83
C LEU A 83 0.83 -5.74 -5.60
N ILE A 84 0.53 -4.56 -5.05
CA ILE A 84 -0.29 -3.56 -5.73
C ILE A 84 0.30 -2.17 -5.55
N ASP A 85 0.34 -1.39 -6.62
CA ASP A 85 0.78 -0.01 -6.56
C ASP A 85 -0.13 0.82 -5.65
N LEU A 86 0.46 1.69 -4.82
CA LEU A 86 -0.30 2.47 -3.83
C LEU A 86 -1.34 3.39 -4.48
N GLU A 87 -1.03 3.94 -5.66
CA GLU A 87 -1.95 4.79 -6.42
C GLU A 87 -3.06 3.96 -7.07
N GLU A 88 -2.74 2.77 -7.58
CA GLU A 88 -3.75 1.82 -8.06
C GLU A 88 -4.72 1.39 -6.94
N LEU A 89 -4.18 1.06 -5.76
CA LEU A 89 -4.99 0.74 -4.57
C LEU A 89 -5.90 1.92 -4.21
N ARG A 90 -5.37 3.15 -4.19
CA ARG A 90 -6.16 4.37 -3.93
C ARG A 90 -7.30 4.53 -4.94
N GLN A 91 -7.04 4.33 -6.22
CA GLN A 91 -8.06 4.42 -7.27
C GLN A 91 -9.14 3.35 -7.09
N ARG A 92 -8.76 2.10 -6.78
CA ARG A 92 -9.71 1.01 -6.51
C ARG A 92 -10.56 1.28 -5.26
N LEU A 93 -9.96 1.85 -4.20
CA LEU A 93 -10.68 2.29 -3.00
C LEU A 93 -11.72 3.35 -3.34
N ILE A 94 -11.33 4.41 -4.05
CA ILE A 94 -12.24 5.51 -4.42
C ILE A 94 -13.42 4.99 -5.26
N ARG A 95 -13.18 4.05 -6.19
CA ARG A 95 -14.24 3.46 -7.02
C ARG A 95 -15.23 2.60 -6.23
N ARG A 96 -14.81 1.98 -5.11
CA ARG A 96 -15.67 1.16 -4.26
C ARG A 96 -16.49 1.97 -3.27
N ARG A 97 -16.07 3.19 -2.93
CA ARG A 97 -16.76 4.06 -1.97
C ARG A 97 -17.97 4.73 -2.62
N LEU A 98 -19.01 4.95 -1.81
CA LEU A 98 -20.22 5.62 -2.25
C LEU A 98 -19.95 7.11 -2.53
N LYS A 99 -20.73 7.71 -3.43
CA LYS A 99 -20.70 9.16 -3.61
C LYS A 99 -21.06 9.85 -2.29
N GLY A 100 -20.20 10.76 -1.84
CA GLY A 100 -20.37 11.47 -0.57
C GLY A 100 -19.70 10.79 0.64
N SER A 101 -19.06 9.63 0.45
CA SER A 101 -18.18 9.06 1.49
C SER A 101 -17.01 9.99 1.78
N GLU A 102 -16.42 9.83 2.97
CA GLU A 102 -15.26 10.59 3.41
C GLU A 102 -14.11 10.48 2.40
N PRO A 103 -13.43 11.59 2.09
CA PRO A 103 -12.27 11.56 1.21
C PRO A 103 -11.14 10.76 1.87
N VAL A 104 -10.42 10.01 1.02
CA VAL A 104 -9.27 9.17 1.39
C VAL A 104 -8.02 9.72 0.71
N VAL A 105 -7.02 10.07 1.51
CA VAL A 105 -5.70 10.49 1.02
C VAL A 105 -4.65 9.40 1.26
N GLU A 106 -3.47 9.53 0.65
CA GLU A 106 -2.38 8.54 0.77
C GLU A 106 -2.02 8.24 2.23
N ASP A 107 -2.02 9.26 3.08
CA ASP A 107 -1.72 9.14 4.50
C ASP A 107 -2.74 8.28 5.25
N ASP A 108 -4.01 8.32 4.84
CA ASP A 108 -5.04 7.46 5.40
C ASP A 108 -4.77 5.97 5.09
N ILE A 109 -4.36 5.69 3.85
CA ILE A 109 -4.04 4.34 3.38
C ILE A 109 -2.84 3.79 4.12
N LYS A 110 -1.78 4.60 4.28
CA LYS A 110 -0.58 4.24 5.05
C LYS A 110 -0.93 3.84 6.47
N ARG A 111 -1.75 4.65 7.15
CA ARG A 111 -2.19 4.40 8.52
C ARG A 111 -3.05 3.15 8.63
N ALA A 112 -4.01 2.98 7.72
CA ALA A 112 -4.83 1.78 7.67
C ALA A 112 -3.96 0.52 7.51
N ILE A 113 -2.97 0.53 6.62
CA ILE A 113 -2.02 -0.58 6.44
C ILE A 113 -1.20 -0.82 7.72
N SER A 114 -0.72 0.23 8.40
CA SER A 114 0.00 0.07 9.67
C SER A 114 -0.86 -0.60 10.75
N GLN A 115 -2.17 -0.34 10.78
CA GLN A 115 -3.09 -1.02 11.70
C GLN A 115 -3.30 -2.50 11.38
N LEU A 116 -3.00 -2.95 10.16
CA LEU A 116 -3.09 -4.37 9.78
C LEU A 116 -1.89 -5.20 10.27
N ALA A 117 -0.83 -4.56 10.75
CA ALA A 117 0.40 -5.24 11.19
C ALA A 117 0.16 -6.36 12.23
N PRO A 118 -0.71 -6.20 13.26
CA PRO A 118 -0.99 -7.26 14.23
C PRO A 118 -1.61 -8.52 13.63
N LEU A 119 -2.26 -8.44 12.47
CA LEU A 119 -2.86 -9.59 11.79
C LEU A 119 -1.82 -10.54 11.20
N LYS A 120 -0.53 -10.14 11.16
CA LYS A 120 0.58 -10.91 10.57
C LYS A 120 0.32 -11.37 9.12
N GLY A 121 -0.56 -10.67 8.39
CA GLY A 121 -0.91 -10.97 7.00
C GLY A 121 0.14 -10.55 5.96
N GLY A 122 1.22 -9.89 6.39
CA GLY A 122 2.26 -9.38 5.49
C GLY A 122 1.95 -8.03 4.85
N TYR A 123 0.93 -7.32 5.38
CA TYR A 123 0.57 -5.97 4.94
C TYR A 123 1.67 -4.98 5.29
N ARG A 124 2.34 -4.45 4.26
CA ARG A 124 3.35 -3.42 4.40
C ARG A 124 3.49 -2.62 3.12
N ILE A 125 4.07 -1.44 3.22
CA ILE A 125 4.46 -0.63 2.07
C ILE A 125 5.96 -0.83 1.85
N VAL A 126 6.33 -1.18 0.64
CA VAL A 126 7.71 -1.27 0.17
C VAL A 126 7.93 -0.24 -0.92
N ASP A 127 9.14 0.30 -1.01
CA ASP A 127 9.51 1.33 -1.97
C ASP A 127 10.52 0.75 -2.98
N PHE A 128 10.21 0.90 -4.26
CA PHE A 128 11.12 0.59 -5.36
C PHE A 128 11.39 1.87 -6.15
N GLY A 129 12.47 2.58 -5.77
CA GLY A 129 12.96 3.78 -6.45
C GLY A 129 11.92 4.91 -6.58
N GLY A 130 11.17 5.16 -5.50
CA GLY A 130 10.10 6.15 -5.42
C GLY A 130 8.71 5.58 -5.68
N ARG A 131 8.62 4.31 -6.12
CA ARG A 131 7.35 3.63 -6.32
C ARG A 131 6.93 2.87 -5.07
N LYS A 132 5.85 3.34 -4.44
CA LYS A 132 5.27 2.70 -3.26
C LYS A 132 4.35 1.56 -3.68
N ILE A 133 4.70 0.35 -3.27
CA ILE A 133 3.93 -0.87 -3.49
C ILE A 133 3.42 -1.37 -2.15
N VAL A 134 2.14 -1.73 -2.10
CA VAL A 134 1.53 -2.43 -0.98
C VAL A 134 1.74 -3.93 -1.20
N GLN A 135 2.45 -4.57 -0.29
CA GLN A 135 2.56 -6.01 -0.18
C GLN A 135 1.46 -6.51 0.75
N SER A 136 0.75 -7.57 0.38
CA SER A 136 -0.38 -8.13 1.14
C SER A 136 -0.24 -9.61 1.47
N VAL A 137 0.96 -10.17 1.30
CA VAL A 137 1.26 -11.58 1.56
C VAL A 137 2.56 -11.64 2.36
N ALA A 138 2.53 -12.33 3.49
CA ALA A 138 3.65 -12.48 4.43
C ALA A 138 4.83 -13.30 3.89
N ARG A 139 4.74 -13.79 2.66
CA ARG A 139 5.83 -14.54 2.04
C ARG A 139 7.02 -13.60 1.86
N GLU A 140 8.20 -14.07 2.28
CA GLU A 140 9.42 -13.28 2.23
C GLU A 140 9.68 -12.84 0.80
N MET A 141 9.59 -11.54 0.58
CA MET A 141 10.24 -10.94 -0.58
C MET A 141 11.72 -11.02 -0.27
N ASN A 142 12.39 -12.03 -0.83
CA ASN A 142 13.82 -12.18 -0.65
C ASN A 142 14.57 -10.98 -1.29
N ALA A 143 15.83 -10.78 -0.88
CA ALA A 143 16.65 -9.69 -1.40
C ALA A 143 16.71 -9.73 -2.93
N ASP A 144 16.76 -10.94 -3.50
CA ASP A 144 16.87 -11.15 -4.94
C ASP A 144 15.66 -10.62 -5.70
N THR A 145 14.44 -10.98 -5.26
CA THR A 145 13.18 -10.47 -5.81
C THR A 145 13.16 -8.94 -5.75
N SER A 146 13.61 -8.37 -4.63
CA SER A 146 13.63 -6.91 -4.45
C SER A 146 14.58 -6.23 -5.44
N MET A 147 15.74 -6.82 -5.72
CA MET A 147 16.71 -6.30 -6.69
C MET A 147 16.18 -6.39 -8.13
N VAL A 148 15.56 -7.50 -8.50
CA VAL A 148 14.94 -7.68 -9.83
C VAL A 148 13.76 -6.71 -10.03
N LEU A 149 12.89 -6.55 -9.02
CA LEU A 149 11.82 -5.54 -9.05
C LEU A 149 12.37 -4.12 -9.17
N GLY A 150 13.51 -3.83 -8.52
CA GLY A 150 14.23 -2.57 -8.65
C GLY A 150 14.70 -2.27 -10.07
N LEU A 151 15.15 -3.29 -10.83
CA LEU A 151 15.49 -3.14 -12.26
C LEU A 151 14.25 -2.86 -13.12
N ALA A 152 13.15 -3.55 -12.86
CA ALA A 152 11.93 -3.48 -13.67
C ALA A 152 11.04 -2.26 -13.35
N GLN A 153 11.40 -1.43 -12.37
CA GLN A 153 10.51 -0.38 -11.84
C GLN A 153 10.05 0.65 -12.90
N GLN A 154 10.89 0.92 -13.92
CA GLN A 154 10.62 1.93 -14.96
C GLN A 154 9.98 1.31 -16.21
N THR A 155 10.42 0.12 -16.58
CA THR A 155 9.99 -0.58 -17.81
C THR A 155 8.76 -1.46 -17.58
N CYS A 156 8.42 -1.75 -16.32
CA CYS A 156 7.41 -2.73 -15.90
C CYS A 156 7.73 -4.19 -16.31
N LYS A 157 8.88 -4.42 -16.95
CA LYS A 157 9.31 -5.73 -17.44
C LYS A 157 10.83 -5.87 -17.43
N PHE A 158 11.30 -7.10 -17.49
CA PHE A 158 12.72 -7.43 -17.61
C PHE A 158 12.90 -8.70 -18.44
N THR A 159 14.12 -8.96 -18.87
CA THR A 159 14.59 -10.21 -19.45
C THR A 159 15.63 -10.84 -18.53
N MET A 160 15.95 -12.12 -18.73
CA MET A 160 17.06 -12.77 -18.02
C MET A 160 18.40 -12.04 -18.27
N GLU A 161 18.56 -11.48 -19.47
CA GLU A 161 19.74 -10.72 -19.86
C GLU A 161 19.85 -9.39 -19.10
N ASP A 162 18.73 -8.71 -18.86
CA ASP A 162 18.71 -7.50 -18.03
C ASP A 162 19.20 -7.77 -16.60
N ILE A 163 18.85 -8.92 -16.02
CA ILE A 163 19.33 -9.33 -14.70
C ILE A 163 20.83 -9.66 -14.75
N ARG A 164 21.28 -10.38 -15.79
CA ARG A 164 22.68 -10.75 -15.98
C ARG A 164 23.58 -9.52 -16.10
N VAL A 165 23.20 -8.56 -16.94
CA VAL A 165 23.96 -7.33 -17.18
C VAL A 165 23.80 -6.35 -16.01
N GLY A 166 22.59 -6.18 -15.50
CA GLY A 166 22.28 -5.20 -14.47
C GLY A 166 22.75 -5.59 -13.07
N LEU A 167 22.68 -6.87 -12.70
CA LEU A 167 23.06 -7.35 -11.36
C LEU A 167 24.34 -8.20 -11.35
N GLY A 168 24.86 -8.60 -12.51
CA GLY A 168 26.07 -9.43 -12.60
C GLY A 168 25.89 -10.85 -12.07
N TRP A 169 24.66 -11.37 -12.05
CA TRP A 169 24.36 -12.69 -11.49
C TRP A 169 24.65 -13.81 -12.49
N ASP A 170 24.96 -14.99 -11.96
CA ASP A 170 25.07 -16.21 -12.75
C ASP A 170 23.70 -16.74 -13.17
N GLU A 171 23.71 -17.57 -14.22
CA GLU A 171 22.49 -18.09 -14.84
C GLU A 171 21.64 -18.94 -13.89
N HIS A 172 22.25 -19.68 -12.96
CA HIS A 172 21.51 -20.53 -12.03
C HIS A 172 20.70 -19.66 -11.06
N ARG A 173 21.34 -18.67 -10.43
CA ARG A 173 20.66 -17.72 -9.53
C ARG A 173 19.54 -16.96 -10.23
N ILE A 174 19.77 -16.52 -11.46
CA ILE A 174 18.77 -15.82 -12.27
C ILE A 174 17.53 -16.71 -12.48
N ARG A 175 17.73 -17.95 -12.96
CA ARG A 175 16.63 -18.89 -13.22
C ARG A 175 15.85 -19.20 -11.94
N THR A 176 16.54 -19.49 -10.84
CA THR A 176 15.88 -19.76 -9.55
C THR A 176 15.03 -18.58 -9.09
N CYS A 177 15.57 -17.36 -9.15
CA CYS A 177 14.83 -16.16 -8.76
C CYS A 177 13.59 -15.96 -9.63
N VAL A 178 13.71 -16.06 -10.95
CA VAL A 178 12.58 -15.84 -11.86
C VAL A 178 11.54 -16.94 -11.75
N ASP A 179 11.94 -18.20 -11.61
CA ASP A 179 11.01 -19.31 -11.38
C ASP A 179 10.22 -19.12 -10.08
N ASP A 180 10.86 -18.65 -9.01
CA ASP A 180 10.20 -18.34 -7.75
C ASP A 180 9.21 -17.18 -7.89
N MET A 181 9.57 -16.15 -8.66
CA MET A 181 8.69 -15.01 -8.98
C MET A 181 7.48 -15.45 -9.81
N LEU A 182 7.66 -16.30 -10.82
CA LEU A 182 6.57 -16.89 -11.61
C LEU A 182 5.63 -17.74 -10.74
N ARG A 183 6.19 -18.63 -9.92
CA ARG A 183 5.40 -19.47 -8.98
C ARG A 183 4.64 -18.64 -7.96
N SER A 184 5.15 -17.46 -7.61
CA SER A 184 4.47 -16.53 -6.70
C SER A 184 3.38 -15.68 -7.37
N GLY A 185 3.34 -15.65 -8.70
CA GLY A 185 2.42 -14.79 -9.46
C GLY A 185 2.80 -13.31 -9.44
N ILE A 186 3.99 -12.95 -8.93
CA ILE A 186 4.50 -11.56 -8.95
C ILE A 186 4.87 -11.13 -10.38
N VAL A 187 5.23 -12.10 -11.22
CA VAL A 187 5.69 -11.88 -12.60
C VAL A 187 4.93 -12.78 -13.55
N TRP A 188 4.65 -12.28 -14.74
CA TRP A 188 4.12 -13.04 -15.86
C TRP A 188 5.17 -13.20 -16.95
N VAL A 189 5.13 -14.32 -17.65
CA VAL A 189 6.00 -14.56 -18.81
C VAL A 189 5.25 -14.27 -20.09
N ASP A 190 5.92 -13.57 -20.99
CA ASP A 190 5.51 -13.36 -22.38
C ASP A 190 6.57 -13.98 -23.31
N HIS A 191 6.18 -15.06 -24.00
CA HIS A 191 7.04 -15.75 -24.94
C HIS A 191 7.02 -15.13 -26.35
N GLN A 192 6.23 -14.07 -26.58
CA GLN A 192 6.09 -13.41 -27.88
C GLN A 192 7.11 -12.27 -28.08
N GLY A 193 8.04 -12.10 -27.15
CA GLY A 193 9.12 -11.12 -27.28
C GLY A 193 9.94 -11.35 -28.55
N ALA A 194 10.33 -10.26 -29.21
CA ALA A 194 10.95 -10.28 -30.54
C ALA A 194 12.27 -11.07 -30.62
N VAL A 195 12.97 -11.21 -29.48
CA VAL A 195 14.26 -11.90 -29.39
C VAL A 195 14.28 -12.91 -28.26
N MET A 196 13.75 -12.56 -27.08
CA MET A 196 13.73 -13.40 -25.89
C MET A 196 12.42 -13.26 -25.13
N SER A 197 12.13 -14.22 -24.24
CA SER A 197 10.97 -14.12 -23.35
C SER A 197 11.09 -12.90 -22.44
N GLU A 198 10.00 -12.16 -22.30
CA GLU A 198 9.89 -11.00 -21.43
C GLU A 198 9.12 -11.37 -20.16
N TYR A 199 9.53 -10.79 -19.04
CA TYR A 199 8.96 -11.03 -17.73
C TYR A 199 8.34 -9.73 -17.21
N TRP A 200 7.01 -9.69 -17.13
CA TRP A 200 6.23 -8.51 -16.81
C TRP A 200 5.83 -8.50 -15.33
N VAL A 201 5.87 -7.33 -14.69
CA VAL A 201 5.48 -7.12 -13.29
C VAL A 201 4.10 -6.44 -13.27
N PRO A 202 2.98 -7.16 -13.03
CA PRO A 202 1.64 -6.59 -13.11
C PRO A 202 1.40 -5.45 -12.12
N ALA A 203 2.03 -5.53 -10.94
CA ALA A 203 1.99 -4.47 -9.93
C ALA A 203 2.54 -3.13 -10.45
N PHE A 204 3.27 -3.13 -11.57
CA PHE A 204 3.83 -1.93 -12.17
C PHE A 204 2.98 -1.30 -13.29
N PHE A 205 1.86 -1.91 -13.69
CA PHE A 205 1.09 -1.45 -14.86
C PHE A 205 0.30 -0.15 -14.64
N SER A 206 0.10 0.29 -13.40
CA SER A 206 -0.60 1.56 -13.12
C SER A 206 0.07 2.78 -13.77
N GLN A 207 1.39 2.74 -14.01
CA GLN A 207 2.12 3.79 -14.73
C GLN A 207 1.71 3.87 -16.20
N ILE A 208 1.41 2.73 -16.82
CA ILE A 208 1.02 2.66 -18.23
C ILE A 208 -0.44 3.13 -18.41
N SER A 209 -1.24 3.05 -17.35
CA SER A 209 -2.63 3.51 -17.37
C SER A 209 -2.77 5.04 -17.46
N GLY A 210 -1.73 5.79 -17.03
CA GLY A 210 -1.61 7.24 -17.25
C GLY A 210 -1.20 7.61 -18.69
N ALA A 211 -0.64 6.66 -19.44
CA ALA A 211 -0.25 6.77 -20.84
C ALA A 211 -1.08 5.79 -21.70
N SER A 212 -2.37 6.10 -21.89
CA SER A 212 -3.24 5.45 -22.89
C SER A 212 -3.16 3.92 -22.98
N LEU A 213 -3.54 3.18 -21.94
CA LEU A 213 -3.92 1.76 -22.07
C LEU A 213 -5.31 1.48 -21.50
N GLY A 214 -6.24 2.39 -21.74
CA GLY A 214 -7.64 2.24 -21.34
C GLY A 214 -8.42 1.14 -22.06
N ASN A 215 -7.82 0.28 -22.90
CA ASN A 215 -8.57 -0.77 -23.62
C ASN A 215 -7.75 -1.94 -24.22
N LYS A 216 -6.48 -2.17 -23.85
CA LYS A 216 -5.67 -3.22 -24.51
C LYS A 216 -5.10 -4.33 -23.61
N ILE A 217 -5.42 -4.34 -22.32
CA ILE A 217 -5.18 -5.54 -21.50
C ILE A 217 -6.52 -5.94 -20.91
N VAL A 218 -7.29 -6.65 -21.73
CA VAL A 218 -8.43 -7.46 -21.33
C VAL A 218 -7.91 -8.90 -21.33
N PHE A 219 -8.02 -9.59 -20.19
CA PHE A 219 -7.88 -11.06 -20.15
C PHE A 219 -9.07 -11.70 -20.85
#